data_AF-A0A3D1QY48-F1
#
_entry.id   AF-A0A3D1QY48-F1
#
_cell.length_a   1.000
_cell.length_b   1.000
_cell.length_c   1.000
_cell.angle_alpha   90.00
_cell.angle_beta   90.00
_cell.angle_gamma   90.00
#
_symmetry.space_group_name_H-M   'P 1'
#
loop_
_entity.id
_entity.type
_entity.pdbx_description
1 polymer ?
#
loop_
_entity_poly.entity_id
_entity_poly.type
_entity_poly.pdbx_seq_one_letter_code
_entity_poly.pdbx_strand_id
1 'polypeptide(L)'
;MGDESMPECPRLQSCAFFELLMKDQSSLAGLFRQRYCRAKCHECARMIVETAGLPVPEDLFPNQDRKAAEIIGAAVAHARSA
;
A
#
# COMPACT_ATOMS: atom_id res chain seq x y z
N MET A 1 -26.42 -12.01 -5.25
CA MET A 1 -25.99 -11.79 -3.86
C MET A 1 -24.75 -10.91 -3.93
N GLY A 2 -24.83 -9.63 -3.55
CA GLY A 2 -23.71 -8.70 -3.59
C GLY A 2 -23.29 -8.37 -2.16
N ASP A 3 -22.25 -9.05 -1.68
CA ASP A 3 -21.59 -8.74 -0.42
C ASP A 3 -20.62 -7.59 -0.68
N GLU A 4 -21.12 -6.36 -0.57
CA GLU A 4 -20.33 -5.13 -0.74
C GLU A 4 -19.83 -4.65 0.63
N SER A 5 -19.13 -5.53 1.36
CA SER A 5 -18.31 -5.13 2.49
C SER A 5 -17.07 -4.43 1.93
N MET A 6 -17.19 -3.11 1.67
CA MET A 6 -16.04 -2.24 1.44
C MET A 6 -15.05 -2.45 2.59
N PRO A 7 -13.90 -3.08 2.35
CA PRO A 7 -13.08 -3.57 3.44
C PRO A 7 -12.42 -2.36 4.07
N GLU A 8 -12.80 -2.02 5.30
CA GLU A 8 -11.92 -1.23 6.14
C GLU A 8 -10.56 -1.93 6.12
N CYS A 9 -9.50 -1.20 5.72
CA CYS A 9 -8.20 -1.81 5.56
C CYS A 9 -7.82 -2.54 6.87
N PRO A 10 -7.69 -3.88 6.90
CA PRO A 10 -7.37 -4.61 8.13
C PRO A 10 -5.99 -4.22 8.66
N ARG A 11 -5.14 -3.72 7.75
CA ARG A 11 -3.80 -3.23 8.03
C ARG A 11 -3.77 -1.79 8.53
N LEU A 12 -4.88 -1.07 8.67
CA LEU A 12 -4.85 0.35 9.04
C LEU A 12 -4.08 0.62 10.35
N GLN A 13 -4.16 -0.29 11.33
CA GLN A 13 -3.45 -0.16 12.60
C GLN A 13 -1.97 -0.57 12.56
N SER A 14 -1.59 -1.44 11.61
CA SER A 14 -0.21 -1.91 11.44
C SER A 14 0.37 -1.52 10.08
N CYS A 15 -0.15 -0.46 9.47
CA CYS A 15 0.32 -0.02 8.17
C CYS A 15 1.61 0.74 8.40
N ALA A 16 2.72 0.21 7.91
CA ALA A 16 4.03 0.85 8.02
C ALA A 16 4.02 2.30 7.47
N PHE A 17 3.15 2.61 6.49
CA PHE A 17 2.95 3.98 6.03
C PHE A 17 2.42 4.91 7.11
N PHE A 18 1.44 4.45 7.89
CA PHE A 18 0.90 5.23 9.00
C PHE A 18 1.89 5.32 10.14
N GLU A 19 2.62 4.26 10.46
CA GLU A 19 3.69 4.36 11.47
C GLU A 19 4.77 5.38 11.06
N LEU A 20 5.12 5.42 9.78
CA LEU A 20 6.10 6.37 9.24
C LEU A 20 5.53 7.80 9.17
N LEU A 21 4.30 7.99 8.70
CA LEU A 21 3.67 9.32 8.56
C LEU A 21 3.11 9.88 9.86
N MET A 22 2.74 9.05 10.85
CA MET A 22 2.35 9.52 12.17
C MET A 22 3.53 10.15 12.91
N LYS A 23 4.77 9.72 12.62
CA LYS A 23 5.96 10.47 13.05
C LYS A 23 6.03 11.86 12.44
N ASP A 24 5.55 12.01 11.21
CA ASP A 24 5.65 13.26 10.45
C ASP A 24 4.43 14.19 10.64
N GLN A 25 3.32 13.71 11.22
CA GLN A 25 2.04 14.42 11.42
C GLN A 25 1.51 15.16 10.17
N SER A 26 1.89 14.69 8.98
CA SER A 26 1.54 15.36 7.74
C SER A 26 0.04 15.17 7.42
N SER A 27 -0.67 16.27 7.16
CA SER A 27 -2.08 16.29 6.70
C SER A 27 -2.35 15.37 5.50
N LEU A 28 -1.31 15.13 4.71
CA LEU A 28 -1.30 14.21 3.56
C LEU A 28 -1.63 12.76 3.97
N ALA A 29 -1.19 12.31 5.15
CA ALA A 29 -1.47 10.98 5.67
C ALA A 29 -2.97 10.77 5.90
N GLY A 30 -3.65 11.77 6.48
CA GLY A 30 -5.08 11.73 6.72
C GLY A 30 -5.89 11.65 5.42
N LEU A 31 -5.45 12.35 4.38
CA LEU A 31 -6.07 12.32 3.05
C LEU A 31 -5.95 10.92 2.43
N PHE A 32 -4.74 10.35 2.43
CA PHE A 32 -4.51 9.00 1.91
C PHE A 32 -5.27 7.94 2.71
N ARG A 33 -5.43 8.11 4.03
CA ARG A 33 -6.27 7.24 4.87
C ARG A 33 -7.69 7.14 4.35
N GLN A 34 -8.30 8.31 4.11
CA GLN A 34 -9.70 8.38 3.72
C GLN A 34 -9.88 7.88 2.29
N ARG A 35 -8.93 8.19 1.40
CA ARG A 35 -9.00 7.81 -0.02
C ARG A 35 -8.76 6.31 -0.24
N TYR A 36 -7.73 5.74 0.38
CA TYR A 36 -7.34 4.35 0.13
C TYR A 36 -7.86 3.43 1.22
N CYS A 37 -7.56 3.69 2.50
CA CYS A 37 -7.91 2.74 3.57
C CYS A 37 -9.41 2.66 3.91
N ARG A 38 -10.21 3.66 3.53
CA ARG A 38 -11.66 3.67 3.74
C ARG A 38 -12.49 3.47 2.46
N ALA A 39 -11.93 3.73 1.29
CA ALA A 39 -12.65 3.57 0.03
C ALA A 39 -12.10 2.42 -0.80
N LYS A 40 -10.79 2.40 -1.05
CA LYS A 40 -10.17 1.48 -2.03
C LYS A 40 -8.83 0.92 -1.55
N CYS A 41 -8.89 0.02 -0.57
CA CYS A 41 -7.71 -0.60 0.02
C CYS A 41 -6.97 -1.49 -0.97
N HIS A 42 -7.70 -2.10 -1.90
CA HIS A 42 -7.15 -2.98 -2.94
C HIS A 42 -6.33 -2.22 -3.99
N GLU A 43 -6.59 -0.92 -4.20
CA GLU A 43 -5.78 -0.07 -5.10
C GLU A 43 -4.54 0.51 -4.39
N CYS A 44 -4.32 0.20 -3.11
CA CYS A 44 -3.18 0.71 -2.37
C CYS A 44 -1.88 0.06 -2.86
N ALA A 45 -1.07 0.82 -3.59
CA ALA A 45 0.23 0.40 -4.11
C ALA A 45 1.12 -0.27 -3.04
N ARG A 46 1.16 0.29 -1.83
CA ARG A 46 1.92 -0.25 -0.70
C ARG A 46 1.43 -1.63 -0.26
N MET A 47 0.12 -1.83 -0.25
CA MET A 47 -0.48 -3.12 0.13
C MET A 47 -0.17 -4.18 -0.92
N ILE A 48 -0.15 -3.83 -2.20
CA ILE A 48 0.21 -4.74 -3.29
C ILE A 48 1.68 -5.18 -3.16
N VAL A 49 2.60 -4.25 -2.89
CA VAL A 49 4.03 -4.58 -2.68
C VAL A 49 4.24 -5.43 -1.43
N GLU A 50 3.56 -5.09 -0.34
CA GLU A 50 3.65 -5.84 0.92
C GLU A 50 3.08 -7.25 0.81
N THR A 51 1.93 -7.41 0.14
CA THR A 51 1.32 -8.73 -0.12
C THR A 51 2.14 -9.56 -1.09
N ALA A 52 2.92 -8.94 -1.96
CA ALA A 52 3.95 -9.61 -2.76
C ALA A 52 5.17 -10.06 -1.92
N GLY A 53 5.23 -9.73 -0.62
CA GLY A 53 6.33 -10.09 0.28
C GLY A 53 7.58 -9.23 0.11
N LEU A 54 7.45 -8.06 -0.51
CA LEU A 54 8.56 -7.16 -0.79
C LEU A 54 8.66 -6.03 0.24
N PRO A 55 9.89 -5.54 0.52
CA PRO A 55 10.08 -4.40 1.41
C PRO A 55 9.41 -3.17 0.79
N VAL A 56 8.42 -2.63 1.49
CA VAL A 56 7.69 -1.45 1.03
C VAL A 56 8.57 -0.20 1.24
N PRO A 57 8.94 0.53 0.18
CA PRO A 57 9.71 1.76 0.32
C PRO A 57 8.94 2.80 1.13
N GLU A 58 9.64 3.59 1.95
CA GLU A 58 9.04 4.77 2.59
C GLU A 58 8.53 5.78 1.56
N ASP A 59 9.24 5.94 0.45
CA ASP A 59 8.91 6.82 -0.68
C ASP A 59 7.77 6.31 -1.58
N LEU A 60 7.21 5.12 -1.30
CA LEU A 60 6.10 4.56 -2.06
C LEU A 60 4.76 5.05 -1.49
N PHE A 61 4.06 5.88 -2.25
CA PHE A 61 2.74 6.38 -1.87
C PHE A 61 1.63 5.43 -2.33
N PRO A 62 0.47 5.39 -1.64
CA PRO A 62 -0.62 4.49 -2.01
C PRO A 62 -1.23 4.77 -3.38
N ASN A 63 -1.02 5.98 -3.95
CA ASN A 63 -1.43 6.34 -5.31
C ASN A 63 -0.42 5.97 -6.41
N GLN A 64 0.71 5.36 -6.06
CA GLN A 64 1.76 5.00 -7.02
C GLN A 64 1.63 3.54 -7.46
N ASP A 65 0.49 3.17 -8.03
CA ASP A 65 0.21 1.81 -8.51
C ASP A 65 1.27 1.33 -9.52
N ARG A 66 1.66 2.22 -10.45
CA ARG A 66 2.68 1.92 -11.45
C ARG A 66 4.04 1.61 -10.81
N LYS A 67 4.46 2.41 -9.82
CA LYS A 67 5.73 2.20 -9.13
C LYS A 67 5.73 0.89 -8.33
N ALA A 68 4.59 0.55 -7.72
CA ALA A 68 4.41 -0.75 -7.07
C ALA A 68 4.57 -1.91 -8.07
N ALA A 69 3.92 -1.82 -9.23
CA ALA A 69 4.05 -2.83 -10.28
C ALA A 69 5.50 -2.97 -10.78
N GLU A 70 6.23 -1.86 -10.92
CA GLU A 70 7.65 -1.87 -11.28
C GLU A 70 8.52 -2.56 -10.23
N ILE A 71 8.29 -2.29 -8.93
CA ILE A 71 9.01 -2.94 -7.82
C ILE A 71 8.77 -4.45 -7.82
N ILE A 72 7.51 -4.86 -7.96
CA ILE A 72 7.12 -6.27 -7.98
C ILE A 72 7.71 -6.96 -9.21
N GLY A 73 7.58 -6.34 -10.39
CA GLY A 73 8.13 -6.86 -11.64
C GLY A 73 9.64 -7.02 -11.59
N ALA A 74 10.36 -6.01 -11.06
CA ALA A 74 11.81 -6.07 -10.90
C ALA A 74 12.23 -7.18 -9.93
N ALA A 75 11.52 -7.33 -8.81
CA ALA A 75 11.84 -8.36 -7.83
C ALA A 75 11.58 -9.78 -8.37
N VAL A 76 10.47 -10.00 -9.06
CA VAL A 76 10.15 -11.29 -9.68
C VAL A 76 11.13 -11.63 -10.81
N ALA A 77 11.57 -10.65 -11.60
CA ALA A 77 12.57 -10.85 -12.65
C ALA A 77 13.92 -11.30 -12.07
N HIS A 78 14.33 -10.72 -10.94
CA HIS A 78 15.54 -11.15 -10.24
C HIS A 78 15.42 -12.54 -9.65
N ALA A 79 14.27 -12.90 -9.08
CA ALA A 79 14.05 -14.22 -8.49
C ALA A 79 14.06 -15.38 -9.51
N ARG A 80 13.74 -15.10 -10.79
CA ARG A 80 13.70 -16.12 -11.86
C ARG A 80 15.04 -16.31 -12.58
N SER A 81 16.05 -15.53 -12.22
CA SER A 81 17.37 -15.54 -12.87
C SER A 81 18.46 -16.16 -11.99
N ALA A 82 18.10 -16.78 -10.85
CA ALA A 82 19.01 -17.42 -9.90
C ALA A 82 18.79 -18.94 -9.85
#